data_AF-A0A3R7W2A3-F1
#
_entry.id   AF-A0A3R7W2A3-F1
#
_cell.length_a   1.000
_cell.length_b   1.000
_cell.length_c   1.000
_cell.angle_alpha   90.00
_cell.angle_beta   90.00
_cell.angle_gamma   90.00
#
_symmetry.space_group_name_H-M   'P 1'
#
loop_
_entity.id
_entity.type
_entity.pdbx_description
1 polymer ?
#
loop_
_entity_poly.entity_id
_entity_poly.type
_entity_poly.pdbx_seq_one_letter_code
_entity_poly.pdbx_strand_id
1 'polypeptide(L)'
;MDFTFPNGRTLRDTLACDLADERGRWLGTGFGNLVDHRIGFRSQTGFPLTGDYAIGIRHGMRETPLPGVSDIGFRLEPAAER
;
A
#
# COMPACT_ATOMS: atom_id res chain seq x y z
N MET A 1 5.54 -5.39 2.32
CA MET A 1 5.69 -5.05 0.90
C MET A 1 7.10 -5.41 0.46
N ASP A 2 7.21 -6.14 -0.63
CA ASP A 2 8.46 -6.51 -1.28
C ASP A 2 8.58 -5.71 -2.58
N PHE A 3 9.62 -4.91 -2.72
CA PHE A 3 9.92 -4.11 -3.90
C PHE A 3 11.21 -4.62 -4.54
N THR A 4 11.08 -5.33 -5.66
CA THR A 4 12.20 -5.94 -6.38
C THR A 4 12.61 -5.06 -7.54
N PHE A 5 13.89 -4.71 -7.55
CA PHE A 5 14.54 -3.90 -8.58
C PHE A 5 14.90 -4.76 -9.81
N PRO A 6 15.10 -4.16 -10.99
CA PRO A 6 15.51 -4.88 -12.21
C PRO A 6 16.79 -5.71 -12.06
N ASN A 7 17.68 -5.36 -11.12
CA ASN A 7 18.90 -6.10 -10.83
C ASN A 7 18.71 -7.28 -9.86
N GLY A 8 17.47 -7.62 -9.50
CA GLY A 8 17.12 -8.72 -8.60
C GLY A 8 17.25 -8.39 -7.11
N ARG A 9 17.78 -7.22 -6.73
CA ARG A 9 17.79 -6.81 -5.32
C ARG A 9 16.36 -6.53 -4.87
N THR A 10 16.01 -6.94 -3.65
CA THR A 10 14.69 -6.71 -3.09
C THR A 10 14.79 -5.88 -1.83
N LEU A 11 13.96 -4.84 -1.75
CA LEU A 11 13.74 -4.06 -0.54
C LEU A 11 12.43 -4.50 0.10
N ARG A 12 12.49 -4.87 1.37
CA ARG A 12 11.33 -5.30 2.14
C ARG A 12 10.98 -4.23 3.18
N ASP A 13 9.72 -3.89 3.25
CA ASP A 13 9.19 -2.91 4.21
C ASP A 13 7.84 -3.37 4.77
N THR A 14 7.48 -2.92 5.96
CA THR A 14 6.21 -3.25 6.63
C THR A 14 5.51 -1.96 7.01
N LEU A 15 4.26 -1.83 6.56
CA LEU A 15 3.43 -0.67 6.86
C LEU A 15 2.40 -1.03 7.93
N ALA A 16 2.25 -0.11 8.89
CA ALA A 16 1.06 -0.06 9.72
C ALA A 16 -0.05 0.62 8.91
N CYS A 17 -1.17 -0.06 8.76
CA CYS A 17 -2.33 0.42 8.02
C CYS A 17 -3.48 0.63 8.99
N ASP A 18 -3.53 1.80 9.62
CA ASP A 18 -4.63 2.15 10.52
C ASP A 18 -5.90 2.37 9.69
N LEU A 19 -6.94 1.59 9.96
CA LEU A 19 -8.20 1.65 9.21
C LEU A 19 -9.24 2.54 9.88
N ALA A 20 -9.11 2.80 11.18
CA ALA A 20 -10.05 3.59 11.96
C ALA A 20 -9.31 4.37 13.06
N ASP A 21 -9.91 5.46 13.51
CA ASP A 21 -9.41 6.20 14.67
C ASP A 21 -9.71 5.47 16.00
N GLU A 22 -9.20 6.02 17.10
CA GLU A 22 -9.39 5.46 18.45
C GLU A 22 -10.87 5.38 18.88
N ARG A 23 -11.78 6.09 18.20
CA ARG A 23 -13.22 6.08 18.45
C ARG A 23 -13.95 5.10 17.54
N GLY A 24 -13.22 4.36 16.69
CA GLY A 24 -13.77 3.40 15.74
C GLY A 24 -14.36 4.02 14.48
N ARG A 25 -14.08 5.29 14.18
CA ARG A 25 -14.50 5.92 12.92
C ARG A 25 -13.51 5.57 11.83
N TRP A 26 -13.99 5.05 10.71
CA TRP A 26 -13.14 4.69 9.57
C TRP A 26 -12.32 5.88 9.05
N LEU A 27 -11.03 5.65 8.84
CA LEU A 27 -10.12 6.55 8.15
C LEU A 27 -10.28 6.26 6.65
N GLY A 28 -10.82 7.21 5.90
CA GLY A 28 -11.15 7.02 4.49
C GLY A 28 -12.46 7.68 4.10
N THR A 29 -12.87 7.46 2.86
CA THR A 29 -14.11 8.01 2.32
C THR A 29 -14.79 6.95 1.46
N GLY A 30 -16.12 7.00 1.36
CA GLY A 30 -16.84 6.05 0.53
C GLY A 30 -18.34 6.21 0.64
N PHE A 31 -19.07 5.18 0.18
CA PHE A 31 -20.51 5.20 0.08
C PHE A 31 -21.11 3.95 0.74
N GLY A 32 -22.11 4.16 1.60
CA GLY A 32 -22.75 3.09 2.37
C GLY A 32 -21.73 2.36 3.25
N ASN A 33 -21.58 1.06 3.02
CA ASN A 33 -20.69 0.19 3.79
C ASN A 33 -19.29 0.04 3.17
N LEU A 34 -19.01 0.70 2.03
CA LEU A 34 -17.72 0.65 1.39
C LEU A 34 -16.88 1.87 1.80
N VAL A 35 -15.65 1.63 2.24
CA VAL A 35 -14.67 2.67 2.57
C VAL A 35 -13.42 2.45 1.71
N ASP A 36 -13.02 3.48 0.96
CA ASP A 36 -11.72 3.56 0.30
C ASP A 36 -10.76 4.34 1.20
N HIS A 37 -9.62 3.74 1.52
CA HIS A 37 -8.58 4.38 2.30
C HIS A 37 -7.22 4.31 1.59
N ARG A 38 -6.66 5.48 1.31
CA ARG A 38 -5.32 5.62 0.75
C ARG A 38 -4.32 5.90 1.85
N ILE A 39 -3.33 5.03 1.97
CA ILE A 39 -2.26 5.12 2.94
C ILE A 39 -0.97 5.43 2.20
N GLY A 40 -0.29 6.52 2.61
CA GLY A 40 0.97 6.91 2.03
C GLY A 40 2.08 5.92 2.40
N PHE A 41 2.78 5.39 1.40
CA PHE A 41 3.91 4.48 1.64
C PHE A 41 5.26 5.22 1.60
N ARG A 42 5.62 5.77 0.43
CA ARG A 42 6.89 6.45 0.22
C ARG A 42 6.70 7.65 -0.69
N SER A 43 7.32 8.76 -0.32
CA SER A 43 7.48 9.93 -1.18
C SER A 43 8.87 9.95 -1.80
N GLN A 44 9.04 10.69 -2.89
CA GLN A 44 10.34 10.94 -3.54
C GLN A 44 11.12 9.67 -3.95
N THR A 45 10.41 8.58 -4.24
CA THR A 45 11.03 7.34 -4.70
C THR A 45 11.35 7.46 -6.19
N GLY A 46 12.62 7.41 -6.53
CA GLY A 46 13.08 7.33 -7.92
C GLY A 46 13.12 5.90 -8.44
N PHE A 47 13.09 5.75 -9.76
CA PHE A 47 13.30 4.48 -10.46
C PHE A 47 14.64 4.56 -11.21
N PRO A 48 15.78 4.38 -10.51
CA PRO A 48 17.11 4.67 -11.07
C PRO A 48 17.62 3.61 -12.06
N LEU A 49 16.97 2.45 -12.15
CA LEU A 49 17.38 1.37 -13.04
C LEU A 49 16.37 1.23 -14.17
N THR A 50 16.87 0.97 -15.37
CA THR A 50 16.01 0.61 -16.49
C THR A 50 15.63 -0.86 -16.40
N GLY A 51 14.36 -1.17 -16.66
CA GLY A 51 13.82 -2.53 -16.67
C GLY A 51 12.62 -2.69 -15.75
N ASP A 52 12.24 -3.94 -15.53
CA ASP A 52 11.00 -4.27 -14.82
C ASP A 52 11.19 -4.28 -13.30
N TYR A 53 10.25 -3.64 -12.62
CA TYR A 53 10.13 -3.65 -11.17
C TYR A 53 8.97 -4.55 -10.77
N ALA A 54 9.14 -5.33 -9.72
CA ALA A 54 8.08 -6.19 -9.19
C ALA A 54 7.69 -5.77 -7.78
N ILE A 55 6.38 -5.80 -7.50
CA ILE A 55 5.82 -5.42 -6.21
C ILE A 55 5.01 -6.60 -5.66
N GLY A 56 5.39 -7.06 -4.48
CA GLY A 56 4.67 -8.07 -3.70
C GLY A 56 4.03 -7.47 -2.46
N ILE A 57 2.73 -7.66 -2.31
CA ILE A 57 1.98 -7.23 -1.12
C ILE A 57 1.52 -8.46 -0.35
N ARG A 58 1.72 -8.43 0.97
CA ARG A 58 1.29 -9.50 1.89
C ARG A 58 0.80 -8.85 3.17
N HIS A 59 -0.30 -9.37 3.71
CA HIS A 59 -0.83 -8.92 4.99
C HIS A 59 -0.17 -9.67 6.16
N GLY A 60 -0.08 -9.01 7.31
CA GLY A 60 0.44 -9.60 8.56
C GLY A 60 -0.64 -10.18 9.48
N MET A 61 -1.90 -10.18 9.05
CA MET A 61 -3.04 -10.63 9.87
C MET A 61 -3.13 -12.15 9.96
N ARG A 62 -3.75 -12.65 11.05
CA ARG A 62 -3.88 -14.08 11.36
C ARG A 62 -4.80 -14.84 10.41
N GLU A 63 -5.83 -14.17 9.87
CA GLU A 63 -6.85 -14.81 9.02
C GLU A 63 -6.51 -14.67 7.53
N THR A 64 -6.74 -15.74 6.78
CA THR A 64 -6.61 -15.77 5.32
C THR A 64 -7.78 -16.60 4.76
N PRO A 65 -8.72 -15.99 3.99
CA PRO A 65 -8.72 -14.60 3.53
C PRO A 65 -9.01 -13.59 4.65
N LEU A 66 -8.67 -12.33 4.42
CA LEU A 66 -8.98 -11.23 5.34
C LEU A 66 -10.45 -10.83 5.19
N PRO A 67 -11.33 -11.12 6.17
CA PRO A 67 -12.73 -10.75 6.06
C PRO A 67 -12.89 -9.22 6.09
N GLY A 68 -13.84 -8.71 5.30
CA GLY A 68 -14.14 -7.27 5.23
C GLY A 68 -13.20 -6.45 4.34
N VAL A 69 -12.09 -7.02 3.87
CA VAL A 69 -11.24 -6.39 2.85
C VAL A 69 -11.63 -6.92 1.48
N SER A 70 -12.18 -6.05 0.65
CA SER A 70 -12.59 -6.39 -0.71
C SER A 70 -11.43 -6.42 -1.70
N ASP A 71 -10.56 -5.41 -1.66
CA ASP A 71 -9.45 -5.24 -2.61
C ASP A 71 -8.24 -4.55 -1.95
N ILE A 72 -7.05 -4.81 -2.49
CA ILE A 72 -5.80 -4.14 -2.11
C ILE A 72 -5.04 -3.76 -3.38
N GLY A 73 -4.84 -2.46 -3.58
CA GLY A 73 -4.13 -1.89 -4.71
C GLY A 73 -2.80 -1.23 -4.33
N PHE A 74 -1.97 -1.02 -5.35
CA PHE A 74 -0.80 -0.16 -5.26
C PHE A 74 -0.89 0.93 -6.34
N ARG A 75 -0.58 2.17 -5.97
CA ARG A 75 -0.66 3.32 -6.87
C ARG A 75 0.66 4.07 -6.89
N LEU A 76 1.13 4.37 -8.09
CA LEU A 76 2.22 5.31 -8.33
C LEU A 76 1.63 6.64 -8.78
N GLU A 77 2.14 7.72 -8.18
CA GLU A 77 1.78 9.08 -8.56
C GLU A 77 3.07 9.83 -8.93
N PRO A 78 3.05 10.70 -9.96
CA PRO A 78 4.16 11.59 -10.23
C PRO A 78 4.50 12.40 -8.97
N ALA A 79 5.79 12.71 -8.78
CA ALA A 79 6.18 13.62 -7.71
C ALA A 79 5.47 14.96 -7.95
N ALA A 80 4.71 15.42 -6.95
CA ALA A 80 4.11 16.75 -7.03
C ALA A 80 5.24 17.78 -7.16
N GLU A 81 5.24 18.55 -8.25
CA GLU A 81 6.05 19.76 -8.35
C GLU A 81 5.68 20.66 -7.18
N ARG A 82 6.69 21.06 -6.40
CA ARG A 82 6.54 22.08 -5.36
C ARG A 82 6.69 23.45 -5.97
#